data_AF-A0A8D8GM35-F1
#
_entry.id   AF-A0A8D8GM35-F1
#
_cell.length_a   1.000
_cell.length_b   1.000
_cell.length_c   1.000
_cell.angle_alpha   90.00
_cell.angle_beta   90.00
_cell.angle_gamma   90.00
#
_symmetry.space_group_name_H-M   'P 1'
#
loop_
_entity.id
_entity.type
_entity.pdbx_description
1 polymer ?
#
loop_
_entity_poly.entity_id
_entity_poly.type
_entity_poly.pdbx_seq_one_letter_code
_entity_poly.pdbx_strand_id
1 'polypeptide(L)'
;MIRGVCGRTTPFVLGAAVVAAKAADSATSEADPKTKPIICKPSELPLYRPINQKINCECEGHKKSSISKPEQAIEEGIRMVRIQMCEATKLVTDQKKQVVDWYEDGKKQTKFIRDYLNEEDNTMPRVGAIAIGGVAGLIFGLRGGFIRRVLYMSVGAGGVASICYPQEAEVYAQHGLVEAKKYATIGYNFVYGVKPGDKQLELPTIPTSLGALKDSVSGLAKTAYDAVFTEKK
;
A
#
# COMPACT_ATOMS: atom_id res chain seq x y z
N MET A 1 3.00 -19.35 23.72
CA MET A 1 1.77 -19.70 22.97
C MET A 1 1.98 -19.29 21.52
N ILE A 2 2.27 -20.24 20.62
CA ILE A 2 2.38 -19.98 19.18
C ILE A 2 1.54 -21.08 18.51
N ARG A 3 0.41 -20.72 17.93
CA ARG A 3 -0.41 -21.63 17.11
C ARG A 3 -0.34 -21.15 15.67
N GLY A 4 0.16 -22.03 14.82
CA GLY A 4 0.40 -21.80 13.40
C GLY A 4 -0.89 -21.61 12.60
N VAL A 5 -0.80 -20.71 11.63
CA VAL A 5 -1.84 -20.45 10.63
C VAL A 5 -1.68 -21.48 9.51
N CYS A 6 -2.61 -22.44 9.45
CA CYS A 6 -2.75 -23.38 8.35
C CYS A 6 -3.49 -22.68 7.21
N GLY A 7 -2.80 -22.43 6.10
CA GLY A 7 -3.38 -21.86 4.89
C GLY A 7 -4.33 -22.85 4.22
N ARG A 8 -5.60 -22.48 4.10
CA ARG A 8 -6.57 -23.15 3.22
C ARG A 8 -6.77 -22.30 1.98
N THR A 9 -6.20 -22.76 0.87
CA THR A 9 -6.52 -22.31 -0.49
C THR A 9 -7.92 -22.82 -0.86
N THR A 10 -8.87 -21.92 -1.13
CA THR A 10 -10.16 -22.27 -1.73
C THR A 10 -10.11 -22.00 -3.23
N PRO A 11 -10.41 -22.98 -4.10
CA PRO A 11 -10.51 -22.73 -5.53
C PRO A 11 -11.82 -22.00 -5.86
N PHE A 12 -11.69 -20.93 -6.63
CA PHE A 12 -12.78 -20.17 -7.22
C PHE A 12 -13.35 -20.99 -8.41
N VAL A 13 -14.56 -21.55 -8.26
CA VAL A 13 -15.24 -22.27 -9.34
C VAL A 13 -16.31 -21.34 -9.92
N LEU A 14 -16.06 -20.82 -11.12
CA LEU A 14 -17.04 -20.13 -11.95
C LEU A 14 -18.04 -21.15 -12.52
N GLY A 15 -19.32 -21.02 -12.15
CA GLY A 15 -20.41 -21.79 -12.74
C GLY A 15 -20.92 -21.14 -14.03
N ALA A 16 -20.84 -21.87 -15.13
CA ALA A 16 -21.48 -21.51 -16.41
C ALA A 16 -22.96 -21.95 -16.40
N ALA A 17 -23.88 -21.02 -16.63
CA ALA A 17 -25.30 -21.33 -16.84
C ALA A 17 -25.57 -21.54 -18.33
N VAL A 18 -25.92 -22.76 -18.72
CA VAL A 18 -26.36 -23.12 -20.08
C VAL A 18 -27.88 -22.98 -20.14
N VAL A 19 -28.38 -22.13 -21.05
CA VAL A 19 -29.81 -21.97 -21.33
C VAL A 19 -30.20 -22.98 -22.41
N ALA A 20 -31.00 -23.98 -22.05
CA ALA A 20 -31.60 -24.91 -23.00
C ALA A 20 -32.96 -24.38 -23.46
N ALA A 21 -33.03 -23.95 -24.73
CA ALA A 21 -34.28 -23.67 -25.42
C ALA A 21 -34.85 -24.98 -25.98
N LYS A 22 -36.14 -25.25 -25.74
CA LYS A 22 -36.91 -26.26 -26.49
C LYS A 22 -38.25 -25.66 -26.91
N ALA A 23 -38.49 -25.70 -28.22
CA ALA A 23 -39.67 -25.22 -28.92
C ALA A 23 -40.75 -26.32 -29.04
N ALA A 24 -41.97 -25.85 -29.29
CA ALA A 24 -43.24 -26.55 -29.64
C ALA A 24 -43.84 -27.40 -28.49
N ASP A 25 -45.14 -27.38 -28.21
CA ASP A 25 -46.26 -27.37 -29.16
C ASP A 25 -47.56 -26.73 -28.62
N SER A 26 -48.48 -26.49 -29.55
CA SER A 26 -49.82 -25.90 -29.47
C SER A 26 -50.75 -26.34 -28.33
N ALA A 27 -51.53 -25.39 -27.77
CA ALA A 27 -52.94 -25.60 -27.41
C ALA A 27 -53.66 -24.25 -27.22
N THR A 28 -54.59 -23.98 -28.11
CA THR A 28 -55.63 -22.95 -28.01
C THR A 28 -56.47 -23.22 -26.75
N SER A 29 -56.70 -22.20 -25.93
CA SER A 29 -57.80 -22.21 -24.95
C SER A 29 -58.37 -20.81 -24.86
N GLU A 30 -59.69 -20.79 -24.87
CA GLU A 30 -60.57 -19.70 -25.23
C GLU A 30 -60.60 -18.58 -24.18
N ALA A 31 -60.90 -17.38 -24.66
CA ALA A 31 -61.10 -16.19 -23.84
C ALA A 31 -62.52 -16.18 -23.26
N ASP A 32 -62.63 -16.15 -21.94
CA ASP A 32 -63.91 -15.93 -21.26
C ASP A 32 -64.32 -14.44 -21.32
N PRO A 33 -65.57 -14.11 -21.69
CA PRO A 33 -66.01 -12.74 -21.91
C PRO A 33 -66.63 -12.17 -20.64
N LYS A 34 -65.83 -11.52 -19.78
CA LYS A 34 -66.29 -10.51 -18.79
C LYS A 34 -65.09 -9.97 -18.00
N THR A 35 -64.48 -8.89 -18.46
CA THR A 35 -63.62 -8.06 -17.59
C THR A 35 -63.87 -6.60 -17.95
N LYS A 36 -64.49 -5.85 -17.03
CA LYS A 36 -64.71 -4.40 -17.19
C LYS A 36 -63.34 -3.72 -17.18
N PRO A 37 -63.07 -2.72 -18.04
CA PRO A 37 -61.81 -1.98 -18.00
C PRO A 37 -61.72 -1.17 -16.71
N ILE A 38 -60.59 -1.32 -16.02
CA ILE A 38 -60.26 -0.60 -14.78
C ILE A 38 -59.95 0.85 -15.14
N ILE A 39 -60.82 1.79 -14.78
CA ILE A 39 -60.58 3.23 -14.92
C ILE A 39 -60.16 3.77 -13.55
N CYS A 40 -58.85 4.01 -13.37
CA CYS A 40 -58.31 4.73 -12.22
C CYS A 40 -58.00 6.18 -12.63
N LYS A 41 -58.25 7.15 -11.73
CA LYS A 41 -57.87 8.54 -11.97
C LYS A 41 -56.35 8.72 -11.83
N PRO A 42 -55.69 9.56 -12.65
CA PRO A 42 -54.24 9.77 -12.60
C PRO A 42 -53.69 10.18 -11.23
N SER A 43 -54.49 10.88 -10.41
CA SER A 43 -54.14 11.30 -9.05
C SER A 43 -54.15 10.17 -8.02
N GLU A 44 -54.59 8.96 -8.39
CA GLU A 44 -54.61 7.80 -7.50
C GLU A 44 -53.37 6.91 -7.66
N LEU A 45 -52.38 7.34 -8.46
CA LEU A 45 -51.10 6.64 -8.57
C LEU A 45 -50.28 6.73 -7.26
N PRO A 46 -49.57 5.66 -6.87
CA PRO A 46 -48.74 5.62 -5.66
C PRO A 46 -47.65 6.72 -5.59
N LEU A 47 -47.29 7.32 -6.72
CA LEU A 47 -46.32 8.42 -6.79
C LEU A 47 -46.85 9.76 -6.27
N TYR A 48 -48.17 9.95 -6.20
CA TYR A 48 -48.81 11.23 -5.89
C TYR A 48 -49.47 11.29 -4.49
N ARG A 49 -49.34 10.24 -3.66
CA ARG A 49 -49.92 10.20 -2.31
C ARG A 49 -48.87 10.17 -1.19
N PRO A 50 -49.19 10.74 -0.01
CA PRO A 50 -48.35 10.60 1.19
C PRO A 50 -48.39 9.15 1.70
N ILE A 51 -47.23 8.68 2.19
CA ILE A 51 -46.86 7.27 2.48
C ILE A 51 -47.84 6.53 3.43
N ASN A 52 -48.68 7.26 4.14
CA ASN A 52 -49.50 6.81 5.26
C ASN A 52 -51.01 6.68 4.98
N GLN A 53 -51.49 6.86 3.74
CA GLN A 53 -52.90 6.63 3.39
C GLN A 53 -53.14 5.25 2.75
N LYS A 54 -54.05 4.47 3.35
CA LYS A 54 -54.49 3.17 2.80
C LYS A 54 -55.34 3.37 1.54
N ILE A 55 -55.11 2.53 0.54
CA ILE A 55 -55.75 2.56 -0.78
C ILE A 55 -57.15 1.91 -0.65
N ASN A 56 -58.21 2.62 -1.04
CA ASN A 56 -59.60 2.10 -1.07
C ASN A 56 -60.02 1.66 -2.48
N CYS A 57 -59.05 1.51 -3.39
CA CYS A 57 -59.25 0.96 -4.71
C CYS A 57 -59.02 -0.55 -4.60
N GLU A 58 -60.03 -1.36 -4.89
CA GLU A 58 -59.91 -2.81 -5.03
C GLU A 58 -59.10 -3.11 -6.31
N CYS A 59 -57.78 -2.91 -6.26
CA CYS A 59 -56.86 -3.31 -7.31
C CYS A 59 -56.67 -4.83 -7.23
N GLU A 60 -57.72 -5.61 -7.46
CA GLU A 60 -57.56 -7.03 -7.71
C GLU A 60 -56.82 -7.21 -9.03
N GLY A 61 -55.57 -7.65 -8.94
CA GLY A 61 -54.85 -8.16 -10.09
C GLY A 61 -54.10 -7.13 -10.92
N HIS A 62 -53.22 -6.35 -10.30
CA HIS A 62 -51.90 -6.23 -10.94
C HIS A 62 -51.20 -7.59 -10.76
N LYS A 63 -51.60 -8.59 -11.56
CA LYS A 63 -50.56 -9.49 -12.06
C LYS A 63 -49.58 -8.53 -12.70
N LYS A 64 -48.37 -8.41 -12.14
CA LYS A 64 -47.24 -7.82 -12.87
C LYS A 64 -47.39 -8.35 -14.28
N SER A 65 -47.68 -7.49 -15.26
CA SER A 65 -47.82 -7.92 -16.65
C SER A 65 -46.62 -8.81 -16.87
N SER A 66 -46.87 -10.09 -17.18
CA SER A 66 -45.86 -11.13 -17.11
C SER A 66 -44.66 -10.66 -17.90
N ILE A 67 -43.68 -10.10 -17.19
CA ILE A 67 -42.39 -9.69 -17.73
C ILE A 67 -41.93 -10.99 -18.34
N SER A 68 -41.75 -10.96 -19.66
CA SER A 68 -41.37 -12.15 -20.39
C SER A 68 -40.18 -12.78 -19.66
N LYS A 69 -40.20 -14.10 -19.47
CA LYS A 69 -39.13 -14.86 -18.80
C LYS A 69 -37.69 -14.38 -19.15
N PRO A 70 -37.37 -13.91 -20.37
CA PRO A 70 -36.04 -13.36 -20.65
C PRO A 70 -35.72 -12.03 -19.93
N GLU A 71 -36.66 -11.10 -19.76
CA GLU A 71 -36.36 -9.80 -19.14
C GLU A 71 -36.09 -9.91 -17.64
N GLN A 72 -36.81 -10.79 -16.94
CA GLN A 72 -36.55 -11.06 -15.52
C GLN A 72 -35.18 -11.74 -15.32
N ALA A 73 -34.75 -12.59 -16.26
CA ALA A 73 -33.44 -13.23 -16.21
C ALA A 73 -32.28 -12.24 -16.39
N ILE A 74 -32.45 -11.21 -17.22
CA ILE A 74 -31.45 -10.16 -17.46
C ILE A 74 -31.32 -9.25 -16.23
N GLU A 75 -32.44 -8.85 -15.63
CA GLU A 75 -32.44 -8.03 -14.42
C GLU A 75 -31.78 -8.76 -13.24
N GLU A 76 -32.03 -10.06 -13.09
CA GLU A 76 -31.40 -10.89 -12.06
C GLU A 76 -29.89 -11.05 -12.30
N GLY A 77 -29.46 -11.21 -13.56
CA GLY A 77 -28.03 -11.27 -13.90
C GLY A 77 -27.27 -9.99 -13.55
N ILE A 78 -27.80 -8.82 -13.95
CA ILE A 78 -27.20 -7.51 -13.64
C ILE A 78 -27.19 -7.26 -12.12
N ARG A 79 -28.28 -7.65 -11.43
CA ARG A 79 -28.38 -7.54 -9.97
C ARG A 79 -27.31 -8.37 -9.27
N MET A 80 -27.07 -9.60 -9.70
CA MET A 80 -26.04 -10.47 -9.11
C MET A 80 -24.64 -9.91 -9.29
N VAL A 81 -24.29 -9.43 -10.49
CA VAL A 81 -22.98 -8.82 -10.75
C VAL A 81 -22.79 -7.57 -9.89
N ARG A 82 -23.82 -6.72 -9.75
CA ARG A 82 -23.74 -5.53 -8.91
C ARG A 82 -23.52 -5.89 -7.44
N ILE A 83 -24.23 -6.88 -6.91
CA ILE A 83 -24.08 -7.30 -5.50
C ILE A 83 -22.68 -7.86 -5.27
N GLN A 84 -22.19 -8.74 -6.15
CA GLN A 84 -20.84 -9.31 -6.05
C GLN A 84 -19.74 -8.24 -6.17
N MET A 85 -19.90 -7.28 -7.08
CA MET A 85 -18.96 -6.16 -7.22
C MET A 85 -18.96 -5.25 -5.99
N CYS A 86 -20.14 -4.97 -5.42
CA CYS A 86 -20.26 -4.19 -4.19
C CYS A 86 -19.62 -4.91 -2.99
N GLU A 87 -19.79 -6.23 -2.89
CA GLU A 87 -19.17 -7.04 -1.83
C GLU A 87 -17.64 -7.11 -1.98
N ALA A 88 -17.14 -7.36 -3.19
CA ALA A 88 -15.71 -7.35 -3.47
C ALA A 88 -15.07 -5.97 -3.18
N THR A 89 -15.75 -4.89 -3.58
CA THR A 89 -15.27 -3.53 -3.32
C THR A 89 -15.23 -3.23 -1.82
N LYS A 90 -16.27 -3.63 -1.05
CA LYS A 90 -16.30 -3.46 0.40
C LYS A 90 -15.12 -4.15 1.08
N LEU A 91 -14.85 -5.42 0.74
CA LEU A 91 -13.73 -6.18 1.29
C LEU A 91 -12.38 -5.50 1.01
N VAL A 92 -12.17 -5.01 -0.22
CA VAL A 92 -10.95 -4.29 -0.58
C VAL A 92 -10.85 -2.96 0.17
N THR A 93 -11.95 -2.21 0.30
CA THR A 93 -11.92 -0.94 1.04
C THR A 93 -11.67 -1.13 2.53
N ASP A 94 -12.19 -2.19 3.14
CA ASP A 94 -11.99 -2.45 4.56
C ASP A 94 -10.57 -2.93 4.87
N GLN A 95 -9.96 -3.74 3.99
CA GLN A 95 -8.54 -4.07 4.09
C GLN A 95 -7.64 -2.84 3.88
N LYS A 96 -7.98 -1.98 2.92
CA LYS A 96 -7.23 -0.73 2.69
C LYS A 96 -7.32 0.23 3.87
N LYS A 97 -8.48 0.37 4.51
CA LYS A 97 -8.62 1.23 5.71
C LYS A 97 -7.72 0.77 6.83
N GLN A 98 -7.67 -0.54 7.07
CA GLN A 98 -6.71 -1.10 8.01
C GLN A 98 -5.30 -0.65 7.60
N VAL A 99 -4.88 -0.89 6.35
CA VAL A 99 -3.54 -0.49 5.85
C VAL A 99 -3.18 0.94 6.16
N VAL A 100 -4.12 1.81 5.84
CA VAL A 100 -3.97 3.26 6.01
C VAL A 100 -3.90 3.61 7.49
N ASP A 101 -4.74 3.00 8.34
CA ASP A 101 -4.74 3.27 9.78
C ASP A 101 -3.42 2.84 10.44
N TRP A 102 -2.88 1.65 10.15
CA TRP A 102 -1.58 1.27 10.73
C TRP A 102 -0.44 2.17 10.25
N TYR A 103 -0.50 2.61 8.99
CA TYR A 103 0.49 3.53 8.44
C TYR A 103 0.41 4.91 9.10
N GLU A 104 -0.79 5.47 9.21
CA GLU A 104 -1.04 6.75 9.88
C GLU A 104 -0.67 6.68 11.37
N ASP A 105 -1.02 5.60 12.06
CA ASP A 105 -0.68 5.43 13.47
C ASP A 105 0.81 5.22 13.68
N GLY A 106 1.48 4.41 12.85
CA GLY A 106 2.93 4.27 12.87
C GLY A 106 3.65 5.59 12.61
N LYS A 107 3.13 6.40 11.68
CA LYS A 107 3.65 7.76 11.40
C LYS A 107 3.45 8.69 12.59
N LYS A 108 2.27 8.69 13.23
CA LYS A 108 2.00 9.50 14.43
C LYS A 108 2.91 9.10 15.58
N GLN A 109 3.07 7.81 15.85
CA GLN A 109 3.94 7.30 16.91
C GLN A 109 5.41 7.66 16.65
N THR A 110 5.87 7.50 15.40
CA THR A 110 7.25 7.85 15.03
C THR A 110 7.51 9.35 15.20
N LYS A 111 6.55 10.20 14.79
CA LYS A 111 6.64 11.65 15.00
C LYS A 111 6.69 12.00 16.49
N PHE A 112 5.80 11.43 17.29
CA PHE A 112 5.78 11.65 18.74
C PHE A 112 7.11 11.27 19.39
N ILE A 113 7.67 10.09 19.07
CA ILE A 113 8.96 9.63 19.58
C ILE A 113 10.08 10.57 19.13
N ARG A 114 10.06 10.98 17.86
CA ARG A 114 11.03 11.93 17.28
C ARG A 114 11.02 13.26 18.01
N ASP A 115 9.84 13.81 18.25
CA ASP A 115 9.66 15.10 18.92
C ASP A 115 10.10 15.00 20.39
N TYR A 116 9.68 13.93 21.09
CA TYR A 116 10.08 13.65 22.48
C TYR A 116 11.60 13.49 22.66
N LEU A 117 12.27 12.79 21.74
CA LEU A 117 13.72 12.63 21.76
C LEU A 117 14.46 13.93 21.43
N ASN A 118 13.89 14.81 20.61
CA ASN A 118 14.51 16.07 20.23
C ASN A 118 14.32 17.20 21.27
N GLU A 119 13.43 17.02 22.25
CA GLU A 119 13.22 17.94 23.37
C GLU A 119 14.50 18.05 24.24
N GLU A 120 14.98 19.26 24.53
CA GLU A 120 16.31 19.52 25.14
C GLU A 120 16.51 18.86 26.52
N ASP A 121 15.43 18.68 27.29
CA ASP A 121 15.49 18.14 28.65
C ASP A 121 15.66 16.61 28.71
N ASN A 122 15.45 15.89 27.60
CA ASN A 122 15.40 14.42 27.58
C ASN A 122 16.73 13.78 27.13
N THR A 123 17.86 14.17 27.75
CA THR A 123 19.18 13.63 27.39
C THR A 123 19.34 12.14 27.69
N MET A 124 18.78 11.65 28.80
CA MET A 124 18.84 10.21 29.18
C MET A 124 18.18 9.29 28.14
N PRO A 125 16.93 9.56 27.69
CA PRO A 125 16.30 8.81 26.59
C PRO A 125 17.09 8.79 25.29
N ARG A 126 17.76 9.90 24.91
CA ARG A 126 18.59 9.97 23.69
C ARG A 126 19.75 8.98 23.72
N VAL A 127 20.50 8.96 24.82
CA VAL A 127 21.63 8.04 25.00
C VAL A 127 21.14 6.59 25.02
N GLY A 128 20.01 6.33 25.69
CA GLY A 128 19.37 5.02 25.71
C GLY A 128 18.98 4.53 24.30
N ALA A 129 18.36 5.40 23.49
CA ALA A 129 17.99 5.09 22.12
C ALA A 129 19.22 4.76 21.26
N ILE A 130 20.29 5.55 21.35
CA ILE A 130 21.54 5.31 20.62
C ILE A 130 22.17 3.98 21.04
N ALA A 131 22.18 3.67 22.34
CA ALA A 131 22.70 2.41 22.85
C ALA A 131 21.90 1.22 22.31
N ILE A 132 20.56 1.30 22.30
CA ILE A 132 19.70 0.26 21.71
C ILE A 132 19.98 0.12 20.21
N GLY A 133 20.15 1.23 19.48
CA GLY A 133 20.54 1.22 18.06
C GLY A 133 21.89 0.52 17.82
N GLY A 134 22.87 0.78 18.69
CA GLY A 134 24.19 0.14 18.64
C GLY A 134 24.11 -1.35 18.94
N VAL A 135 23.38 -1.76 19.97
CA VAL A 135 23.17 -3.17 20.31
C VAL A 135 22.41 -3.89 19.21
N ALA A 136 21.38 -3.28 18.62
CA ALA A 136 20.67 -3.83 17.47
C ALA A 136 21.61 -4.02 16.28
N GLY A 137 22.42 -3.01 15.95
CA GLY A 137 23.46 -3.12 14.93
C GLY A 137 24.45 -4.25 15.21
N LEU A 138 24.90 -4.37 16.46
CA LEU A 138 25.80 -5.45 16.86
C LEU A 138 25.16 -6.83 16.68
N ILE A 139 23.87 -7.00 17.02
CA ILE A 139 23.10 -8.24 16.81
C ILE A 139 23.07 -8.61 15.32
N PHE A 140 22.80 -7.65 14.43
CA PHE A 140 22.86 -7.88 12.98
C PHE A 140 24.28 -8.24 12.49
N GLY A 141 25.32 -7.73 13.18
CA GLY A 141 26.73 -8.02 12.89
C GLY A 141 27.27 -9.33 13.47
N LEU A 142 26.54 -10.03 14.36
CA LEU A 142 27.06 -11.17 15.14
C LEU A 142 27.59 -12.32 14.27
N ARG A 143 26.94 -12.58 13.12
CA ARG A 143 27.31 -13.62 12.16
C ARG A 143 28.68 -13.36 11.50
N GLY A 144 29.22 -12.14 11.59
CA GLY A 144 30.52 -11.76 11.04
C GLY A 144 31.68 -11.79 12.04
N GLY A 145 32.89 -11.55 11.52
CA GLY A 145 34.09 -11.30 12.33
C GLY A 145 34.06 -9.94 13.04
N PHE A 146 35.12 -9.63 13.79
CA PHE A 146 35.21 -8.43 14.64
C PHE A 146 34.94 -7.12 13.88
N ILE A 147 35.55 -6.92 12.71
CA ILE A 147 35.37 -5.72 11.89
C ILE A 147 33.91 -5.53 11.50
N ARG A 148 33.24 -6.61 11.08
CA ARG A 148 31.83 -6.55 10.68
C ARG A 148 30.92 -6.21 11.86
N ARG A 149 31.23 -6.70 13.06
CA ARG A 149 30.49 -6.33 14.27
C ARG A 149 30.62 -4.86 14.60
N VAL A 150 31.83 -4.31 14.55
CA VAL A 150 32.08 -2.88 14.81
C VAL A 150 31.42 -1.99 13.76
N LEU A 151 31.48 -2.38 12.48
CA LEU A 151 30.81 -1.64 11.41
C LEU A 151 29.29 -1.63 11.58
N TYR A 152 28.67 -2.78 11.85
CA TYR A 152 27.22 -2.81 12.01
C TYR A 152 26.76 -2.12 13.31
N MET A 153 27.54 -2.22 14.39
CA MET A 153 27.28 -1.48 15.62
C MET A 153 27.35 0.03 15.40
N SER A 154 28.39 0.53 14.73
CA SER A 154 28.57 1.95 14.43
C SER A 154 27.50 2.49 13.48
N VAL A 155 27.09 1.72 12.46
CA VAL A 155 25.98 2.08 11.58
C VAL A 155 24.65 2.11 12.34
N GLY A 156 24.41 1.15 13.23
CA GLY A 156 23.19 1.12 14.06
C GLY A 156 23.12 2.29 15.04
N ALA A 157 24.20 2.50 15.81
CA ALA A 157 24.30 3.62 16.74
C ALA A 157 24.27 4.97 16.02
N GLY A 158 25.04 5.12 14.94
CA GLY A 158 25.10 6.33 14.12
C GLY A 158 23.79 6.63 13.41
N GLY A 159 23.07 5.61 12.95
CA GLY A 159 21.73 5.76 12.38
C GLY A 159 20.75 6.35 13.38
N VAL A 160 20.68 5.80 14.59
CA VAL A 160 19.79 6.35 15.64
C VAL A 160 20.28 7.72 16.14
N ALA A 161 21.59 7.94 16.22
CA ALA A 161 22.17 9.22 16.59
C ALA A 161 21.85 10.32 15.56
N SER A 162 21.87 10.00 14.26
CA SER A 162 21.50 10.95 13.20
C SER A 162 20.04 11.41 13.31
N ILE A 163 19.17 10.52 13.82
CA ILE A 163 17.79 10.88 14.12
C ILE A 163 17.79 11.79 15.36
N CYS A 164 18.38 11.39 16.49
CA CYS A 164 18.36 12.17 17.73
C CYS A 164 19.08 13.55 17.67
N TYR A 165 20.06 13.72 16.77
CA TYR A 165 20.86 14.94 16.62
C TYR A 165 21.00 15.35 15.14
N PRO A 166 19.91 15.82 14.50
CA PRO A 166 19.90 16.05 13.05
C PRO A 166 20.81 17.22 12.63
N GLN A 167 20.84 18.31 13.39
CA GLN A 167 21.67 19.49 13.07
C GLN A 167 23.16 19.18 13.18
N GLU A 168 23.54 18.51 14.27
CA GLU A 168 24.93 18.10 14.47
C GLU A 168 25.36 17.07 13.42
N ALA A 169 24.48 16.11 13.08
CA ALA A 169 24.77 15.10 12.07
C ALA A 169 25.07 15.71 10.70
N GLU A 170 24.38 16.77 10.29
CA GLU A 170 24.67 17.48 9.03
C GLU A 170 26.06 18.12 9.03
N VAL A 171 26.42 18.79 10.14
CA VAL A 171 27.73 19.44 10.30
C VAL A 171 28.84 18.40 10.30
N TYR A 172 28.74 17.37 11.15
CA TYR A 172 29.76 16.31 11.23
C TYR A 172 29.88 15.51 9.94
N ALA A 173 28.79 15.30 9.21
CA ALA A 173 28.85 14.60 7.93
C ALA A 173 29.62 15.41 6.88
N GLN A 174 29.43 16.73 6.81
CA GLN A 174 30.20 17.58 5.88
C GLN A 174 31.69 17.59 6.23
N HIS A 175 32.04 17.79 7.51
CA HIS A 175 33.42 17.73 7.97
C HIS A 175 34.05 16.35 7.70
N GLY A 176 33.30 15.28 7.97
CA GLY A 176 33.72 13.91 7.72
C GLY A 176 34.00 13.63 6.25
N LEU A 177 33.20 14.15 5.31
CA LEU A 177 33.45 14.00 3.87
C LEU A 177 34.75 14.69 3.43
N VAL A 178 35.01 15.90 3.94
CA VAL A 178 36.23 16.65 3.62
C VAL A 178 37.47 15.94 4.15
N GLU A 179 37.43 15.44 5.37
CA GLU A 179 38.54 14.69 5.96
C GLU A 179 38.73 13.33 5.29
N ALA A 180 37.65 12.58 5.04
CA ALA A 180 37.69 11.31 4.33
C ALA A 180 38.34 11.46 2.96
N LYS A 181 38.05 12.55 2.23
CA LYS A 181 38.72 12.84 0.95
C LYS A 181 40.23 12.99 1.12
N LYS A 182 40.71 13.71 2.14
CA LYS A 182 42.15 13.86 2.40
C LYS A 182 42.82 12.51 2.66
N TYR A 183 42.24 11.70 3.54
CA TYR A 183 42.78 10.37 3.85
C TYR A 183 42.71 9.42 2.66
N ALA A 184 41.63 9.45 1.88
CA ALA A 184 41.49 8.66 0.67
C ALA A 184 42.55 9.06 -0.37
N THR A 185 42.82 10.36 -0.54
CA THR A 185 43.90 10.85 -1.39
C THR A 185 45.27 10.38 -0.93
N ILE A 186 45.55 10.44 0.38
CA ILE A 186 46.82 9.94 0.93
C ILE A 186 46.96 8.44 0.67
N GLY A 187 45.91 7.64 0.95
CA GLY A 187 45.92 6.20 0.73
C GLY A 187 46.10 5.81 -0.74
N TYR A 188 45.43 6.52 -1.66
CA TYR A 188 45.59 6.32 -3.09
C TYR A 188 47.01 6.62 -3.55
N ASN A 189 47.57 7.76 -3.14
CA ASN A 189 48.95 8.12 -3.46
C ASN A 189 49.96 7.12 -2.86
N PHE A 190 49.66 6.53 -1.69
CA PHE A 190 50.48 5.49 -1.08
C PHE A 190 50.45 4.19 -1.89
N VAL A 191 49.28 3.73 -2.33
CA VAL A 191 49.15 2.52 -3.18
C VAL A 191 49.89 2.70 -4.52
N TYR A 192 49.86 3.92 -5.07
CA TYR A 192 50.59 4.25 -6.29
C TYR A 192 52.08 4.55 -6.09
N GLY A 193 52.58 4.59 -4.85
CA GLY A 193 54.01 4.73 -4.54
C GLY A 193 54.61 6.11 -4.83
N VAL A 194 53.80 7.17 -4.76
CA VAL A 194 54.24 8.56 -5.04
C VAL A 194 55.19 9.02 -3.92
N LYS A 195 56.38 9.53 -4.28
CA LYS A 195 57.37 10.02 -3.31
C LYS A 195 57.09 11.48 -2.89
N PRO A 196 57.49 11.91 -1.68
CA PRO A 196 57.32 13.30 -1.24
C PRO A 196 58.13 14.24 -2.15
N GLY A 197 57.47 14.86 -3.13
CA GLY A 197 58.08 15.73 -4.14
C GLY A 197 57.44 15.65 -5.53
N ASP A 198 56.72 14.56 -5.83
CA ASP A 198 56.01 14.38 -7.10
C ASP A 198 54.60 14.99 -7.06
N LYS A 199 54.03 15.31 -8.24
CA LYS A 199 52.67 15.86 -8.35
C LYS A 199 51.66 14.85 -7.76
N GLN A 200 50.97 15.26 -6.71
CA GLN A 200 49.96 14.46 -6.02
C GLN A 200 48.84 14.08 -7.01
N LEU A 201 48.53 12.79 -7.15
CA LEU A 201 47.44 12.35 -7.99
C LEU A 201 46.13 12.77 -7.31
N GLU A 202 45.32 13.56 -8.01
CA GLU A 202 44.00 13.92 -7.55
C GLU A 202 43.07 12.72 -7.68
N LEU A 203 42.39 12.37 -6.59
CA LEU A 203 41.37 11.33 -6.61
C LEU A 203 40.28 11.66 -7.63
N PRO A 204 39.75 10.66 -8.37
CA PRO A 204 38.49 10.84 -9.07
C PRO A 204 37.44 11.33 -8.08
N THR A 205 36.66 12.32 -8.51
CA THR A 205 35.91 13.28 -7.69
C THR A 205 34.99 12.60 -6.67
N ILE A 206 35.46 12.43 -5.42
CA ILE A 206 34.56 12.12 -4.30
C ILE A 206 33.74 13.39 -4.03
N PRO A 207 32.40 13.30 -3.99
CA PRO A 207 31.55 14.45 -3.72
C PRO A 207 31.86 15.02 -2.34
N THR A 208 32.19 16.31 -2.31
CA THR A 208 32.50 17.05 -1.08
C THR A 208 31.27 17.51 -0.32
N SER A 209 30.09 17.43 -0.94
CA SER A 209 28.81 17.78 -0.33
C SER A 209 27.90 16.57 -0.21
N LEU A 210 27.05 16.57 0.83
CA LEU A 210 26.03 15.55 1.04
C LEU A 210 25.05 15.44 -0.13
N GLY A 211 24.71 16.56 -0.76
CA GLY A 211 23.86 16.58 -1.95
C GLY A 211 24.48 15.80 -3.11
N ALA A 212 25.74 16.10 -3.44
CA ALA A 212 26.43 15.40 -4.53
C ALA A 212 26.68 13.91 -4.21
N LEU A 213 26.85 13.53 -2.93
CA LEU A 213 26.92 12.14 -2.50
C LEU A 213 25.58 11.43 -2.72
N LYS A 214 24.47 12.03 -2.27
CA LYS A 214 23.13 11.50 -2.47
C LYS A 214 22.83 11.31 -3.94
N ASP A 215 23.17 12.28 -4.78
CA ASP A 215 22.95 12.21 -6.22
C ASP A 215 23.77 11.08 -6.84
N SER A 216 25.05 10.96 -6.46
CA SER A 216 25.94 9.87 -6.93
C SER A 216 25.43 8.48 -6.53
N VAL A 217 24.98 8.32 -5.27
CA VAL A 217 24.42 7.05 -4.78
C VAL A 217 23.09 6.75 -5.45
N SER A 218 22.23 7.76 -5.63
CA SER A 218 20.95 7.59 -6.31
C SER A 218 21.14 7.23 -7.79
N GLY A 219 22.14 7.82 -8.45
CA GLY A 219 22.54 7.47 -9.80
C GLY A 219 23.00 6.02 -9.88
N LEU A 220 23.91 5.60 -9.00
CA LEU A 220 24.39 4.23 -8.92
C LEU A 220 23.25 3.23 -8.66
N ALA A 221 22.35 3.56 -7.73
CA ALA A 221 21.20 2.73 -7.40
C ALA A 221 20.23 2.59 -8.58
N LYS A 222 19.95 3.68 -9.30
CA LYS A 222 19.16 3.64 -10.54
C LYS A 222 19.85 2.80 -11.61
N THR A 223 21.14 3.02 -11.85
CA THR A 223 21.89 2.23 -12.84
C THR A 223 21.91 0.74 -12.48
N ALA A 224 22.05 0.40 -11.20
CA ALA A 224 21.97 -0.98 -10.73
C ALA A 224 20.57 -1.56 -10.87
N TYR A 225 19.53 -0.77 -10.58
CA TYR A 225 18.14 -1.16 -10.77
C TYR A 225 17.86 -1.44 -12.26
N ASP A 226 18.24 -0.51 -13.14
CA ASP A 226 18.04 -0.63 -14.59
C ASP A 226 18.84 -1.81 -15.18
N ALA A 227 20.02 -2.12 -14.63
CA ALA A 227 20.82 -3.27 -15.04
C ALA A 227 20.21 -4.62 -14.60
N VAL A 228 19.51 -4.67 -13.46
CA VAL A 228 18.87 -5.90 -12.95
C VAL A 228 17.47 -6.09 -13.56
N PHE A 229 16.74 -4.99 -13.74
CA PHE A 229 15.38 -4.96 -14.25
C PHE A 229 15.35 -4.34 -15.65
N THR A 230 16.25 -4.78 -16.54
CA THR A 230 16.22 -4.35 -17.94
C THR A 230 14.81 -4.54 -18.47
N GLU A 231 14.11 -3.44 -18.76
CA GLU A 231 12.87 -3.50 -19.52
C GLU A 231 13.22 -4.17 -20.85
N LYS A 232 12.75 -5.41 -21.02
CA LYS A 232 12.77 -6.06 -22.33
C LYS A 232 11.83 -5.24 -23.21
N LYS A 233 12.44 -4.37 -24.01
CA LYS A 233 11.80 -3.65 -25.10
C LYS A 233 11.34 -4.62 -26.18
#